data_AF-A0A9D2LXN9-F1
#
_entry.id   AF-A0A9D2LXN9-F1
#
_cell.length_a   1.000
_cell.length_b   1.000
_cell.length_c   1.000
_cell.angle_alpha   90.00
_cell.angle_beta   90.00
_cell.angle_gamma   90.00
#
_symmetry.space_group_name_H-M   'P 1'
#
loop_
_entity.id
_entity.type
_entity.pdbx_description
1 polymer ?
#
loop_
_entity_poly.entity_id
_entity_poly.type
_entity_poly.pdbx_seq_one_letter_code
_entity_poly.pdbx_strand_id
1 'polypeptide(L)'
;MDKTLYVSDLDGTLLTPREDLSPFTIRVLNRLVEQGVAFTYATARSQHSADVVTRGLTKSLPVIIYNGAFIRRGERRETLLRQLLPGPSVARARQVFGEAGISPLVYTMVQGVERVLWRPEKESPGVARYVASRQRDERLLPVADEEALYQGEVFYFTCIGGREELLPAYEALRRDKALSVLLQEEIYQPGEFWLEVMSAAATKAQAAAWLKERLGCQRMTAFGDGLNDIPLLEEADVRCAVANAVPQLRQAAGQVIPANTEDGVARFLLADTAPTLALGERAGDFRLRLYRPQDLEGLIQLFYETVHEVNLGDYSPAEVDAWVPSPESVDRAAWGESLAAHYTVVAEREGQLLGFGDMDSTGYFDRLYVHRDFQGRGVATSIAHALEGFAHGLGAQRVTVHASRTARPFFEGRGYRMLCAQQVERCGVLLENFAMELALEGGESHGSH
;
A
#
# COMPACT_ATOMS: atom_id res chain seq x y z
N MET A 1 -1.13 -21.12 4.98
CA MET A 1 -1.18 -19.78 5.63
C MET A 1 -2.55 -19.18 5.44
N ASP A 2 -3.03 -18.44 6.44
CA ASP A 2 -4.25 -17.64 6.31
C ASP A 2 -4.04 -16.53 5.28
N LYS A 3 -4.84 -16.54 4.22
CA LYS A 3 -4.81 -15.58 3.13
C LYS A 3 -5.38 -14.24 3.59
N THR A 4 -4.61 -13.17 3.42
CA THR A 4 -5.01 -11.80 3.77
C THR A 4 -5.44 -11.04 2.52
N LEU A 5 -6.59 -10.36 2.58
CA LEU A 5 -6.99 -9.34 1.61
C LEU A 5 -6.48 -7.96 2.05
N TYR A 6 -5.73 -7.28 1.20
CA TYR A 6 -5.30 -5.90 1.41
C TYR A 6 -6.21 -4.97 0.60
N VAL A 7 -6.86 -4.01 1.29
CA VAL A 7 -7.79 -3.06 0.68
C VAL A 7 -7.34 -1.64 1.00
N SER A 8 -6.94 -0.89 -0.02
CA SER A 8 -6.58 0.52 0.15
C SER A 8 -7.67 1.45 -0.35
N ASP A 9 -7.94 2.53 0.37
CA ASP A 9 -8.48 3.72 -0.28
C ASP A 9 -7.47 4.27 -1.32
N LEU A 10 -7.97 5.07 -2.28
CA LEU A 10 -7.14 5.74 -3.28
C LEU A 10 -6.73 7.15 -2.86
N ASP A 11 -7.68 8.07 -2.75
CA ASP A 11 -7.44 9.51 -2.68
C ASP A 11 -6.95 9.92 -1.30
N GLY A 12 -5.72 10.43 -1.18
CA GLY A 12 -5.14 10.75 0.12
C GLY A 12 -4.53 9.54 0.85
N THR A 13 -4.73 8.32 0.34
CA THR A 13 -4.19 7.09 0.92
C THR A 13 -3.13 6.43 0.02
N LEU A 14 -3.51 5.92 -1.15
CA LEU A 14 -2.61 5.25 -2.08
C LEU A 14 -2.03 6.21 -3.13
N LEU A 15 -2.84 7.18 -3.56
CA LEU A 15 -2.46 8.17 -4.55
C LEU A 15 -1.63 9.28 -3.90
N THR A 16 -0.68 9.80 -4.66
CA THR A 16 0.03 11.01 -4.27
C THR A 16 -0.90 12.23 -4.35
N PRO A 17 -0.51 13.39 -3.81
CA PRO A 17 -1.26 14.64 -3.98
C PRO A 17 -1.44 15.09 -5.43
N ARG A 18 -0.78 14.46 -6.41
CA ARG A 18 -0.92 14.76 -7.85
C ARG A 18 -1.94 13.87 -8.57
N GLU A 19 -2.73 13.10 -7.82
CA GLU A 19 -3.71 12.13 -8.36
C GLU A 19 -3.06 11.05 -9.25
N ASP A 20 -1.86 10.60 -8.88
CA ASP A 20 -1.16 9.50 -9.54
C ASP A 20 -0.61 8.49 -8.52
N LEU A 21 -0.14 7.35 -9.02
CA LEU A 21 0.66 6.42 -8.23
C LEU A 21 2.14 6.71 -8.47
N SER A 22 2.93 6.69 -7.40
CA SER A 22 4.38 6.81 -7.55
C SER A 22 4.94 5.60 -8.34
N PRO A 23 6.06 5.76 -9.06
CA PRO A 23 6.74 4.63 -9.68
C PRO A 23 7.11 3.53 -8.69
N PHE A 24 7.44 3.88 -7.44
CA PHE A 24 7.74 2.92 -6.39
C PHE A 24 6.51 2.08 -6.05
N THR A 25 5.38 2.73 -5.79
CA THR A 25 4.12 2.05 -5.43
C THR A 25 3.66 1.12 -6.55
N ILE A 26 3.75 1.55 -7.81
CA ILE A 26 3.42 0.70 -8.96
C ILE A 26 4.30 -0.56 -9.00
N ARG A 27 5.62 -0.41 -8.91
CA ARG A 27 6.56 -1.55 -8.97
C ARG A 27 6.32 -2.54 -7.84
N VAL A 28 6.25 -2.05 -6.60
CA VAL A 28 6.06 -2.88 -5.41
C VAL A 28 4.74 -3.63 -5.47
N LEU A 29 3.62 -2.93 -5.68
CA LEU A 29 2.31 -3.58 -5.66
C LEU A 29 2.12 -4.58 -6.78
N ASN A 30 2.58 -4.27 -8.00
CA ASN A 30 2.52 -5.22 -9.11
C ASN A 30 3.29 -6.49 -8.79
N ARG A 31 4.50 -6.35 -8.24
CA ARG A 31 5.33 -7.51 -7.90
C ARG A 31 4.70 -8.37 -6.80
N LEU A 32 4.16 -7.74 -5.76
CA LEU A 32 3.46 -8.46 -4.69
C LEU A 32 2.24 -9.20 -5.24
N VAL A 33 1.48 -8.57 -6.13
CA VAL A 33 0.33 -9.19 -6.79
C VAL A 33 0.74 -10.37 -7.68
N GLU A 34 1.84 -10.26 -8.44
CA GLU A 34 2.42 -11.38 -9.21
C GLU A 34 2.77 -12.57 -8.31
N GLN A 35 3.22 -12.30 -7.08
CA GLN A 35 3.56 -13.32 -6.08
C GLN A 35 2.34 -13.84 -5.30
N GLY A 36 1.12 -13.46 -5.70
CA GLY A 36 -0.12 -13.96 -5.13
C GLY A 36 -0.65 -13.19 -3.93
N VAL A 37 -0.07 -12.03 -3.59
CA VAL A 37 -0.63 -11.12 -2.58
C VAL A 37 -1.98 -10.61 -3.08
N ALA A 38 -3.03 -10.81 -2.27
CA ALA A 38 -4.38 -10.38 -2.61
C ALA A 38 -4.57 -8.90 -2.28
N PHE A 39 -4.25 -8.02 -3.24
CA PHE A 39 -4.41 -6.57 -3.11
C PHE A 39 -5.50 -6.02 -4.03
N THR A 40 -6.30 -5.08 -3.51
CA THR A 40 -7.27 -4.28 -4.28
C THR A 40 -7.46 -2.89 -3.66
N TYR A 41 -8.28 -2.05 -4.29
CA TYR A 41 -8.66 -0.75 -3.77
C TYR A 41 -10.19 -0.59 -3.63
N ALA A 42 -10.59 0.33 -2.75
CA ALA A 42 -11.97 0.77 -2.54
C ALA A 42 -12.09 2.29 -2.57
N THR A 43 -12.85 2.83 -3.52
CA THR A 43 -12.87 4.29 -3.80
C THR A 43 -14.27 4.81 -4.11
N ALA A 44 -14.50 6.09 -3.88
CA ALA A 44 -15.68 6.82 -4.38
C ALA A 44 -15.64 7.01 -5.91
N ARG A 45 -14.44 6.96 -6.51
CA ARG A 45 -14.23 7.12 -7.95
C ARG A 45 -15.01 6.05 -8.74
N SER A 46 -15.43 6.45 -9.94
CA SER A 46 -15.83 5.51 -10.98
C SER A 46 -14.66 4.65 -11.45
N GLN A 47 -14.91 3.49 -12.06
CA GLN A 47 -13.83 2.69 -12.68
C GLN A 47 -13.11 3.47 -13.78
N HIS A 48 -13.84 4.29 -14.56
CA HIS A 48 -13.23 5.11 -15.61
C HIS A 48 -12.18 6.07 -15.05
N SER A 49 -12.52 6.83 -14.01
CA SER A 49 -11.60 7.78 -13.37
C SER A 49 -10.53 7.10 -12.52
N ALA A 50 -10.86 5.99 -11.85
CA ALA A 50 -9.90 5.18 -11.10
C ALA A 50 -8.83 4.60 -12.03
N ASP A 51 -9.21 4.15 -13.24
CA ASP A 51 -8.28 3.57 -14.21
C ASP A 51 -7.23 4.58 -14.71
N VAL A 52 -7.58 5.87 -14.78
CA VAL A 52 -6.65 6.93 -15.17
C VAL A 52 -5.56 7.13 -14.11
N VAL A 53 -5.96 7.27 -12.85
CA VAL A 53 -5.04 7.57 -11.73
C VAL A 53 -4.27 6.34 -11.27
N THR A 54 -4.81 5.14 -11.49
CA THR A 54 -4.14 3.85 -11.20
C THR A 54 -3.47 3.25 -12.43
N ARG A 55 -3.10 4.07 -13.41
CA ARG A 55 -2.39 3.60 -14.61
C ARG A 55 -1.08 2.91 -14.21
N GLY A 56 -0.84 1.73 -14.77
CA GLY A 56 0.35 0.92 -14.47
C GLY A 56 0.16 -0.03 -13.30
N LEU A 57 -0.91 0.08 -12.50
CA LEU A 57 -1.23 -0.88 -11.46
C LEU A 57 -1.95 -2.10 -12.04
N THR A 58 -1.50 -3.29 -11.66
CA THR A 58 -2.09 -4.59 -12.00
C THR A 58 -3.37 -4.79 -11.20
N LYS A 59 -4.48 -5.09 -11.88
CA LYS A 59 -5.82 -5.21 -11.26
C LYS A 59 -6.35 -6.63 -11.42
N SER A 60 -5.57 -7.60 -10.93
CA SER A 60 -5.89 -9.03 -11.00
C SER A 60 -7.12 -9.39 -10.15
N LEU A 61 -7.38 -8.63 -9.08
CA LEU A 61 -8.57 -8.75 -8.25
C LEU A 61 -9.69 -7.80 -8.69
N PRO A 62 -10.95 -8.09 -8.32
CA PRO A 62 -12.03 -7.13 -8.45
C PRO A 62 -11.77 -5.85 -7.65
N VAL A 63 -12.16 -4.71 -8.21
CA VAL A 63 -12.04 -3.37 -7.63
C VAL A 63 -13.38 -2.89 -7.09
N ILE A 64 -13.33 -2.16 -5.98
CA ILE A 64 -14.51 -1.59 -5.30
C ILE A 64 -14.59 -0.11 -5.67
N ILE A 65 -15.69 0.28 -6.30
CA ILE A 65 -15.89 1.63 -6.86
C ILE A 65 -17.22 2.21 -6.37
N TYR A 66 -17.40 3.54 -6.51
CA TYR A 66 -18.60 4.24 -6.04
C TYR A 66 -18.93 3.94 -4.57
N ASN A 67 -17.90 3.98 -3.70
CA ASN A 67 -18.03 3.69 -2.28
C ASN A 67 -18.66 2.31 -1.99
N GLY A 68 -18.52 1.34 -2.90
CA GLY A 68 -19.09 0.00 -2.74
C GLY A 68 -20.40 -0.22 -3.47
N ALA A 69 -20.91 0.75 -4.23
CA ALA A 69 -22.09 0.53 -5.07
C ALA A 69 -21.81 -0.49 -6.17
N PHE A 70 -20.56 -0.64 -6.60
CA PHE A 70 -20.16 -1.67 -7.54
C PHE A 70 -18.87 -2.38 -7.10
N ILE A 71 -18.82 -3.68 -7.37
CA ILE A 71 -17.59 -4.46 -7.43
C ILE A 71 -17.45 -4.96 -8.87
N ARG A 72 -16.34 -4.63 -9.52
CA ARG A 72 -16.09 -5.01 -10.92
C ARG A 72 -14.77 -5.74 -11.06
N ARG A 73 -14.67 -6.66 -12.02
CA ARG A 73 -13.36 -7.21 -12.40
C ARG A 73 -12.46 -6.07 -12.88
N GLY A 74 -11.25 -6.00 -12.34
CA GLY A 74 -10.31 -4.90 -12.59
C GLY A 74 -10.09 -4.61 -14.07
N GLU A 75 -9.66 -5.63 -14.84
CA GLU A 75 -9.37 -5.45 -16.27
C GLU A 75 -10.60 -5.58 -17.17
N ARG A 76 -11.48 -6.55 -16.87
CA ARG A 76 -12.60 -6.91 -17.77
C ARG A 76 -13.85 -6.04 -17.59
N ARG A 77 -13.87 -5.19 -16.55
CA ARG A 77 -15.00 -4.31 -16.19
C ARG A 77 -16.35 -5.03 -15.99
N GLU A 78 -16.33 -6.35 -15.87
CA GLU A 78 -17.50 -7.17 -15.59
C GLU A 78 -18.00 -6.89 -14.16
N THR A 79 -19.28 -6.54 -14.02
CA THR A 79 -19.91 -6.30 -12.71
C THR A 79 -20.16 -7.62 -11.98
N LEU A 80 -19.59 -7.73 -10.77
CA LEU A 80 -19.75 -8.88 -9.88
C LEU A 80 -20.76 -8.62 -8.76
N LEU A 81 -20.89 -7.36 -8.34
CA LEU A 81 -21.87 -6.88 -7.37
C LEU A 81 -22.33 -5.48 -7.82
N ARG A 82 -23.63 -5.22 -7.69
CA ARG A 82 -24.23 -3.88 -7.87
C ARG A 82 -25.23 -3.61 -6.75
N GLN A 83 -25.21 -2.39 -6.23
CA GLN A 83 -26.17 -1.89 -5.26
C GLN A 83 -26.86 -0.66 -5.86
N LEU A 84 -28.16 -0.81 -6.13
CA LEU A 84 -28.98 0.25 -6.68
C LEU A 84 -29.68 1.00 -5.54
N LEU A 85 -30.07 2.24 -5.81
CA LEU A 85 -30.91 2.99 -4.89
C LEU A 85 -32.35 2.44 -4.96
N PRO A 86 -33.01 2.17 -3.82
CA PRO A 86 -34.41 1.80 -3.81
C PRO A 86 -35.28 2.90 -4.42
N GLY A 87 -36.29 2.53 -5.22
CA GLY A 87 -37.20 3.49 -5.87
C GLY A 87 -37.82 4.54 -4.93
N PRO A 88 -38.32 4.15 -3.73
CA PRO A 88 -38.80 5.13 -2.74
C PRO A 88 -37.73 6.14 -2.30
N SER A 89 -36.48 5.70 -2.14
CA SER A 89 -35.36 6.56 -1.76
C SER A 89 -34.92 7.46 -2.91
N VAL A 90 -35.00 7.01 -4.17
CA VAL A 90 -34.82 7.87 -5.36
C VAL A 90 -35.87 8.98 -5.40
N ALA A 91 -37.16 8.64 -5.21
CA ALA A 91 -38.23 9.62 -5.18
C ALA A 91 -38.05 10.64 -4.04
N ARG A 92 -37.63 10.17 -2.87
CA ARG A 92 -37.30 11.03 -1.73
C ARG A 92 -36.12 11.95 -2.01
N ALA A 93 -35.04 11.43 -2.61
CA ALA A 93 -33.87 12.23 -2.99
C ALA A 93 -34.27 13.33 -3.98
N ARG A 94 -35.04 12.98 -5.01
CA ARG A 94 -35.60 13.93 -5.98
C ARG A 94 -36.39 15.05 -5.30
N GLN A 95 -37.30 14.71 -4.38
CA GLN A 95 -38.06 15.70 -3.63
C GLN A 95 -37.14 16.64 -2.84
N VAL A 96 -36.21 16.09 -2.05
CA VAL A 96 -35.30 16.89 -1.21
C VAL A 96 -34.43 17.81 -2.06
N PHE A 97 -33.89 17.33 -3.18
CA PHE A 97 -33.10 18.15 -4.09
C PHE A 97 -33.93 19.28 -4.71
N GLY A 98 -35.17 18.98 -5.12
CA GLY A 98 -36.10 19.98 -5.64
C GLY A 98 -36.44 21.07 -4.62
N GLU A 99 -36.73 20.70 -3.37
CA GLU A 99 -37.02 21.64 -2.27
C GLU A 99 -35.80 22.51 -1.92
N ALA A 100 -34.59 21.95 -2.00
CA ALA A 100 -33.34 22.66 -1.75
C ALA A 100 -32.83 23.47 -2.96
N GLY A 101 -33.47 23.35 -4.14
CA GLY A 101 -33.00 23.98 -5.38
C GLY A 101 -31.71 23.38 -5.94
N ILE A 102 -31.35 22.16 -5.54
CA ILE A 102 -30.12 21.46 -5.95
C ILE A 102 -30.37 20.65 -7.21
N SER A 103 -29.49 20.74 -8.20
CA SER A 103 -29.48 19.85 -9.36
C SER A 103 -28.32 18.85 -9.25
N PRO A 104 -28.58 17.56 -8.99
CA PRO A 104 -27.52 16.56 -8.82
C PRO A 104 -26.93 16.09 -10.15
N LEU A 105 -25.72 15.53 -10.09
CA LEU A 105 -25.24 14.50 -11.01
C LEU A 105 -25.92 13.17 -10.64
N VAL A 106 -26.63 12.56 -11.58
CA VAL A 106 -27.33 11.27 -11.36
C VAL A 106 -26.60 10.15 -12.08
N TYR A 107 -26.04 9.22 -11.31
CA TYR A 107 -25.41 8.02 -11.87
C TYR A 107 -26.45 6.91 -11.97
N THR A 108 -26.60 6.38 -13.18
CA THR A 108 -27.68 5.46 -13.52
C THR A 108 -27.25 4.46 -14.59
N MET A 109 -27.93 3.32 -14.65
CA MET A 109 -27.83 2.39 -15.77
C MET A 109 -29.01 2.60 -16.72
N VAL A 110 -28.75 3.04 -17.94
CA VAL A 110 -29.75 3.19 -19.00
C VAL A 110 -29.50 2.10 -20.03
N GLN A 111 -30.45 1.16 -20.16
CA GLN A 111 -30.34 0.01 -21.07
C GLN A 111 -29.03 -0.79 -20.89
N GLY A 112 -28.59 -0.96 -19.63
CA GLY A 112 -27.36 -1.67 -19.28
C GLY A 112 -26.08 -0.87 -19.51
N VAL A 113 -26.17 0.38 -19.97
CA VAL A 113 -25.02 1.27 -20.12
C VAL A 113 -24.98 2.28 -18.97
N GLU A 114 -23.81 2.41 -18.37
CA GLU A 114 -23.58 3.38 -17.30
C GLU A 114 -23.60 4.82 -17.85
N ARG A 115 -24.39 5.68 -17.19
CA ARG A 115 -24.53 7.09 -17.52
C ARG A 115 -24.42 7.96 -16.27
N VAL A 116 -23.96 9.18 -16.47
CA VAL A 116 -23.96 10.27 -15.51
C VAL A 116 -24.78 11.40 -16.13
N LEU A 117 -26.01 11.57 -15.63
CA LEU A 117 -26.96 12.53 -16.15
C LEU A 117 -26.87 13.83 -15.38
N TRP A 118 -26.95 14.96 -16.07
CA TRP A 118 -27.00 16.27 -15.44
C TRP A 118 -27.82 17.25 -16.28
N ARG A 119 -28.24 18.35 -15.67
CA ARG A 119 -28.98 19.44 -16.32
C ARG A 119 -28.09 20.66 -16.49
N PRO A 120 -27.57 20.95 -17.71
CA PRO A 120 -26.69 22.09 -17.94
C PRO A 120 -27.28 23.45 -17.51
N GLU A 121 -28.61 23.62 -17.65
CA GLU A 121 -29.28 24.89 -17.28
C GLU A 121 -29.40 25.12 -15.77
N LYS A 122 -29.12 24.10 -14.94
CA LYS A 122 -29.24 24.14 -13.49
C LYS A 122 -27.96 23.68 -12.77
N GLU A 123 -26.85 23.54 -13.48
CA GLU A 123 -25.62 23.05 -12.87
C GLU A 123 -25.01 24.09 -11.92
N SER A 124 -24.50 23.62 -10.77
CA SER A 124 -23.71 24.45 -9.88
C SER A 124 -22.33 24.72 -10.50
N PRO A 125 -21.58 25.73 -10.04
CA PRO A 125 -20.20 25.96 -10.48
C PRO A 125 -19.30 24.72 -10.31
N GLY A 126 -19.54 23.90 -9.28
CA GLY A 126 -18.82 22.67 -9.05
C GLY A 126 -19.15 21.58 -10.06
N VAL A 127 -20.44 21.39 -10.39
CA VAL A 127 -20.86 20.47 -11.46
C VAL A 127 -20.31 20.91 -12.82
N ALA A 128 -20.36 22.21 -13.13
CA ALA A 128 -19.79 22.75 -14.36
C ALA A 128 -18.29 22.42 -14.47
N ARG A 129 -17.51 22.60 -13.39
CA ARG A 129 -16.09 22.20 -13.33
C ARG A 129 -15.91 20.69 -13.49
N TYR A 130 -16.72 19.89 -12.79
CA TYR A 130 -16.66 18.42 -12.86
C TYR A 130 -16.84 17.93 -14.31
N VAL A 131 -17.83 18.47 -15.01
CA VAL A 131 -18.13 18.13 -16.42
C VAL A 131 -17.02 18.65 -17.34
N ALA A 132 -16.58 19.90 -17.17
CA ALA A 132 -15.55 20.52 -18.01
C ALA A 132 -14.20 19.79 -17.95
N SER A 133 -13.85 19.20 -16.80
CA SER A 133 -12.64 18.39 -16.63
C SER A 133 -12.75 16.97 -17.21
N ARG A 134 -13.93 16.56 -17.66
CA ARG A 134 -14.25 15.18 -18.09
C ARG A 134 -14.86 15.12 -19.50
N GLN A 135 -14.50 16.03 -20.40
CA GLN A 135 -15.08 16.11 -21.75
C GLN A 135 -14.97 14.83 -22.60
N ARG A 136 -14.10 13.87 -22.24
CA ARG A 136 -13.93 12.58 -22.93
C ARG A 136 -14.66 11.42 -22.27
N ASP A 137 -15.42 11.68 -21.20
CA ASP A 137 -16.16 10.66 -20.49
C ASP A 137 -17.51 10.40 -21.17
N GLU A 138 -17.59 9.32 -21.96
CA GLU A 138 -18.78 8.94 -22.72
C GLU A 138 -20.01 8.61 -21.85
N ARG A 139 -19.85 8.54 -20.53
CA ARG A 139 -20.96 8.33 -19.60
C ARG A 139 -21.73 9.62 -19.35
N LEU A 140 -21.08 10.76 -19.48
CA LEU A 140 -21.71 12.06 -19.32
C LEU A 140 -22.75 12.26 -20.43
N LEU A 141 -24.02 12.35 -20.02
CA LEU A 141 -25.14 12.68 -20.92
C LEU A 141 -25.96 13.86 -20.37
N PRO A 142 -25.95 15.02 -21.04
CA PRO A 142 -26.79 16.15 -20.63
C PRO A 142 -28.26 15.83 -20.93
N VAL A 143 -29.15 16.24 -20.03
CA VAL A 143 -30.60 16.07 -20.20
C VAL A 143 -31.34 17.39 -20.06
N ALA A 144 -32.46 17.52 -20.77
CA ALA A 144 -33.23 18.77 -20.86
C ALA A 144 -34.12 19.01 -19.64
N ASP A 145 -34.76 17.96 -19.13
CA ASP A 145 -35.79 18.05 -18.09
C ASP A 145 -35.52 17.14 -16.89
N GLU A 146 -36.36 17.29 -15.87
CA GLU A 146 -36.22 16.59 -14.60
C GLU A 146 -36.64 15.12 -14.69
N GLU A 147 -37.60 14.75 -15.54
CA GLU A 147 -37.98 13.35 -15.69
C GLU A 147 -36.84 12.56 -16.33
N ALA A 148 -36.20 13.13 -17.36
CA ALA A 148 -35.03 12.55 -18.00
C ALA A 148 -33.84 12.41 -17.05
N LEU A 149 -33.71 13.26 -16.02
CA LEU A 149 -32.60 13.25 -15.06
C LEU A 149 -32.58 11.98 -14.19
N TYR A 150 -33.75 11.41 -13.88
CA TYR A 150 -33.88 10.25 -13.00
C TYR A 150 -34.24 8.96 -13.74
N GLN A 151 -34.02 8.91 -15.06
CA GLN A 151 -34.28 7.72 -15.86
C GLN A 151 -33.31 6.56 -15.55
N GLY A 152 -33.75 5.33 -15.82
CA GLY A 152 -32.94 4.12 -15.67
C GLY A 152 -32.85 3.60 -14.23
N GLU A 153 -31.88 2.73 -13.99
CA GLU A 153 -31.59 2.17 -12.66
C GLU A 153 -30.58 3.06 -11.93
N VAL A 154 -31.09 4.01 -11.14
CA VAL A 154 -30.26 4.96 -10.37
C VAL A 154 -29.52 4.26 -9.24
N PHE A 155 -28.23 4.57 -9.07
CA PHE A 155 -27.39 3.94 -8.04
C PHE A 155 -26.54 4.91 -7.23
N TYR A 156 -26.36 6.14 -7.69
CA TYR A 156 -25.57 7.15 -6.99
C TYR A 156 -26.03 8.56 -7.34
N PHE A 157 -26.00 9.46 -6.37
CA PHE A 157 -26.09 10.90 -6.61
C PHE A 157 -24.83 11.60 -6.10
N THR A 158 -24.39 12.61 -6.84
CA THR A 158 -23.37 13.56 -6.37
C THR A 158 -23.91 14.98 -6.55
N CYS A 159 -23.90 15.76 -5.47
CA CYS A 159 -24.14 17.21 -5.54
C CYS A 159 -22.85 17.92 -5.13
N ILE A 160 -22.45 18.95 -5.87
CA ILE A 160 -21.19 19.66 -5.66
C ILE A 160 -21.52 21.13 -5.41
N GLY A 161 -21.07 21.69 -4.29
CA GLY A 161 -21.46 23.05 -3.90
C GLY A 161 -20.86 23.51 -2.58
N GLY A 162 -21.38 24.61 -2.03
CA GLY A 162 -20.97 25.10 -0.72
C GLY A 162 -21.55 24.25 0.41
N ARG A 163 -20.86 24.16 1.55
CA ARG A 163 -21.35 23.39 2.70
C ARG A 163 -22.75 23.82 3.15
N GLU A 164 -22.98 25.13 3.27
CA GLU A 164 -24.27 25.67 3.74
C GLU A 164 -25.43 25.36 2.77
N GLU A 165 -25.14 25.30 1.47
CA GLU A 165 -26.10 24.95 0.42
C GLU A 165 -26.49 23.47 0.49
N LEU A 166 -25.50 22.58 0.69
CA LEU A 166 -25.73 21.13 0.68
C LEU A 166 -26.21 20.57 2.03
N LEU A 167 -25.92 21.26 3.14
CA LEU A 167 -26.21 20.78 4.48
C LEU A 167 -27.70 20.45 4.73
N PRO A 168 -28.69 21.27 4.29
CA PRO A 168 -30.10 20.93 4.46
C PRO A 168 -30.49 19.61 3.79
N ALA A 169 -30.00 19.38 2.57
CA ALA A 169 -30.26 18.15 1.82
C ALA A 169 -29.59 16.95 2.50
N TYR A 170 -28.36 17.10 2.98
CA TYR A 170 -27.68 16.09 3.79
C TYR A 170 -28.49 15.71 5.04
N GLU A 171 -28.92 16.70 5.82
CA GLU A 171 -29.68 16.51 7.06
C GLU A 171 -31.04 15.85 6.83
N ALA A 172 -31.70 16.17 5.72
CA ALA A 172 -32.92 15.50 5.31
C ALA A 172 -32.61 14.05 4.91
N LEU A 173 -31.65 13.83 4.00
CA LEU A 173 -31.43 12.53 3.40
C LEU A 173 -30.91 11.49 4.37
N ARG A 174 -29.99 11.86 5.29
CA ARG A 174 -29.39 10.95 6.28
C ARG A 174 -30.38 10.29 7.25
N ARG A 175 -31.63 10.76 7.29
CA ARG A 175 -32.72 10.16 8.10
C ARG A 175 -33.33 8.91 7.46
N ASP A 176 -33.15 8.70 6.16
CA ASP A 176 -33.60 7.48 5.49
C ASP A 176 -32.55 6.38 5.70
N LYS A 177 -32.95 5.35 6.45
CA LYS A 177 -32.09 4.22 6.81
C LYS A 177 -31.70 3.35 5.61
N ALA A 178 -32.37 3.51 4.47
CA ALA A 178 -32.01 2.85 3.23
C ALA A 178 -30.89 3.59 2.47
N LEU A 179 -30.45 4.75 2.94
CA LEU A 179 -29.40 5.56 2.33
C LEU A 179 -28.14 5.59 3.18
N SER A 180 -26.99 5.55 2.51
CA SER A 180 -25.73 6.07 3.01
C SER A 180 -25.53 7.46 2.40
N VAL A 181 -25.28 8.46 3.24
CA VAL A 181 -25.19 9.86 2.84
C VAL A 181 -23.92 10.46 3.41
N LEU A 182 -23.03 10.89 2.53
CA LEU A 182 -21.74 11.47 2.89
C LEU A 182 -21.71 12.95 2.48
N LEU A 183 -21.22 13.80 3.38
CA LEU A 183 -20.94 15.21 3.08
C LEU A 183 -19.49 15.49 3.45
N GLN A 184 -18.64 15.67 2.44
CA GLN A 184 -17.20 15.80 2.62
C GLN A 184 -16.67 17.01 1.82
N GLU A 185 -15.67 17.69 2.38
CA GLU A 185 -14.92 18.71 1.66
C GLU A 185 -14.00 18.05 0.64
N GLU A 186 -13.96 18.57 -0.59
CA GLU A 186 -13.15 18.04 -1.67
C GLU A 186 -11.66 18.27 -1.37
N ILE A 187 -10.88 17.19 -1.36
CA ILE A 187 -9.46 17.19 -0.96
C ILE A 187 -8.64 18.12 -1.86
N TYR A 188 -9.00 18.20 -3.14
CA TYR A 188 -8.28 18.99 -4.14
C TYR A 188 -8.87 20.40 -4.38
N GLN A 189 -10.03 20.72 -3.78
CA GLN A 189 -10.69 22.02 -3.92
C GLN A 189 -11.27 22.50 -2.58
N PRO A 190 -10.45 23.12 -1.72
CA PRO A 190 -10.90 23.65 -0.44
C PRO A 190 -12.08 24.62 -0.58
N GLY A 191 -13.08 24.47 0.29
CA GLY A 191 -14.34 25.21 0.26
C GLY A 191 -15.43 24.61 -0.65
N GLU A 192 -15.10 23.64 -1.51
CA GLU A 192 -16.08 22.86 -2.26
C GLU A 192 -16.43 21.57 -1.49
N PHE A 193 -17.72 21.26 -1.41
CA PHE A 193 -18.22 20.06 -0.72
C PHE A 193 -18.94 19.17 -1.71
N TRP A 194 -18.78 17.86 -1.51
CA TRP A 194 -19.48 16.81 -2.23
C TRP A 194 -20.49 16.16 -1.29
N LEU A 195 -21.77 16.23 -1.67
CA LEU A 195 -22.85 15.46 -1.07
C LEU A 195 -23.07 14.22 -1.93
N GLU A 196 -22.70 13.06 -1.40
CA GLU A 196 -22.84 11.78 -2.06
C GLU A 196 -23.96 10.96 -1.42
N VAL A 197 -24.85 10.42 -2.25
CA VAL A 197 -26.01 9.65 -1.79
C VAL A 197 -26.03 8.32 -2.52
N MET A 198 -26.03 7.24 -1.76
CA MET A 198 -26.00 5.87 -2.26
C MET A 198 -26.86 4.96 -1.39
N SER A 199 -27.06 3.72 -1.83
CA SER A 199 -27.74 2.71 -1.00
C SER A 199 -27.00 2.50 0.32
N ALA A 200 -27.71 2.26 1.42
CA ALA A 200 -27.10 1.86 2.70
C ALA A 200 -26.31 0.54 2.60
N ALA A 201 -26.56 -0.26 1.56
CA ALA A 201 -25.79 -1.46 1.24
C ALA A 201 -24.52 -1.18 0.41
N ALA A 202 -24.33 0.05 -0.07
CA ALA A 202 -23.19 0.50 -0.86
C ALA A 202 -22.17 1.17 0.07
N THR A 203 -21.38 0.37 0.78
CA THR A 203 -20.27 0.86 1.61
C THR A 203 -18.97 0.15 1.25
N LYS A 204 -17.83 0.85 1.39
CA LYS A 204 -16.50 0.25 1.20
C LYS A 204 -16.33 -0.98 2.10
N ALA A 205 -16.78 -0.89 3.34
CA ALA A 205 -16.73 -1.96 4.33
C ALA A 205 -17.47 -3.23 3.86
N GLN A 206 -18.75 -3.12 3.52
CA GLN A 206 -19.55 -4.27 3.09
C GLN A 206 -19.02 -4.87 1.77
N ALA A 207 -18.58 -4.02 0.84
CA ALA A 207 -18.01 -4.49 -0.41
C ALA A 207 -16.68 -5.22 -0.20
N ALA A 208 -15.83 -4.72 0.70
CA ALA A 208 -14.57 -5.36 1.07
C ALA A 208 -14.79 -6.68 1.80
N ALA A 209 -15.73 -6.74 2.75
CA ALA A 209 -16.13 -7.96 3.46
C ALA A 209 -16.65 -9.03 2.51
N TRP A 210 -17.54 -8.66 1.59
CA TRP A 210 -18.04 -9.57 0.56
C TRP A 210 -16.92 -10.11 -0.32
N LEU A 211 -15.95 -9.26 -0.69
CA LEU A 211 -14.81 -9.67 -1.50
C LEU A 211 -13.86 -10.58 -0.72
N LYS A 212 -13.62 -10.30 0.57
CA LYS A 212 -12.84 -11.14 1.50
C LYS A 212 -13.42 -12.56 1.52
N GLU A 213 -14.72 -12.70 1.70
CA GLU A 213 -15.42 -13.99 1.70
C GLU A 213 -15.27 -14.72 0.36
N ARG A 214 -15.55 -14.03 -0.76
CA ARG A 214 -15.49 -14.62 -2.10
C ARG A 214 -14.10 -15.07 -2.54
N LEU A 215 -13.06 -14.41 -2.03
CA LEU A 215 -11.66 -14.77 -2.30
C LEU A 215 -11.12 -15.83 -1.34
N GLY A 216 -11.92 -16.26 -0.36
CA GLY A 216 -11.52 -17.20 0.70
C GLY A 216 -10.43 -16.64 1.59
N CYS A 217 -10.38 -15.31 1.78
CA CYS A 217 -9.42 -14.66 2.66
C CYS A 217 -9.91 -14.71 4.11
N GLN A 218 -9.06 -15.18 5.04
CA GLN A 218 -9.39 -15.26 6.46
C GLN A 218 -9.19 -13.90 7.15
N ARG A 219 -8.25 -13.09 6.65
CA ARG A 219 -7.89 -11.78 7.22
C ARG A 219 -8.06 -10.66 6.22
N MET A 220 -8.29 -9.45 6.72
CA MET A 220 -8.30 -8.21 5.95
C MET A 220 -7.45 -7.14 6.62
N THR A 221 -6.62 -6.50 5.80
CA THR A 221 -5.89 -5.28 6.16
C THR A 221 -6.47 -4.12 5.36
N ALA A 222 -6.90 -3.06 6.04
CA ALA A 222 -7.46 -1.87 5.39
C ALA A 222 -6.59 -0.63 5.62
N PHE A 223 -6.53 0.23 4.60
CA PHE A 223 -5.83 1.52 4.61
C PHE A 223 -6.79 2.64 4.24
N GLY A 224 -6.71 3.76 4.95
CA GLY A 224 -7.49 4.96 4.66
C GLY A 224 -6.87 6.23 5.23
N ASP A 225 -7.46 7.37 4.88
CA ASP A 225 -7.08 8.70 5.36
C ASP A 225 -8.27 9.55 5.81
N GLY A 226 -9.45 9.34 5.23
CA GLY A 226 -10.66 10.13 5.44
C GLY A 226 -11.65 9.55 6.46
N LEU A 227 -12.67 10.34 6.82
CA LEU A 227 -13.75 9.89 7.72
C LEU A 227 -14.62 8.79 7.09
N ASN A 228 -14.76 8.81 5.76
CA ASN A 228 -15.48 7.80 4.98
C ASN A 228 -14.81 6.41 5.03
N ASP A 229 -13.55 6.32 5.47
CA ASP A 229 -12.82 5.05 5.61
C ASP A 229 -12.97 4.42 7.01
N ILE A 230 -13.52 5.14 7.99
CA ILE A 230 -13.71 4.59 9.35
C ILE A 230 -14.46 3.24 9.31
N PRO A 231 -15.60 3.10 8.60
CA PRO A 231 -16.28 1.82 8.53
C PRO A 231 -15.45 0.71 7.86
N LEU A 232 -14.62 1.06 6.86
CA LEU A 232 -13.75 0.10 6.20
C LEU A 232 -12.66 -0.41 7.16
N LEU A 233 -12.09 0.48 7.97
CA LEU A 233 -11.13 0.10 9.00
C LEU A 233 -11.80 -0.72 10.10
N GLU A 234 -13.00 -0.39 10.55
CA GLU A 234 -13.71 -1.16 11.59
C GLU A 234 -14.00 -2.61 11.17
N GLU A 235 -14.23 -2.85 9.89
CA GLU A 235 -14.43 -4.19 9.32
C GLU A 235 -13.10 -5.00 9.19
N ALA A 236 -11.94 -4.34 9.24
CA ALA A 236 -10.64 -4.97 9.00
C ALA A 236 -9.98 -5.52 10.28
N ASP A 237 -9.30 -6.66 10.13
CA ASP A 237 -8.49 -7.27 11.19
C ASP A 237 -7.24 -6.44 11.52
N VAL A 238 -6.66 -5.79 10.50
CA VAL A 238 -5.53 -4.86 10.62
C VAL A 238 -5.95 -3.51 10.04
N ARG A 239 -5.85 -2.48 10.87
CA ARG A 239 -6.45 -1.16 10.61
C ARG A 239 -5.36 -0.12 10.54
N CYS A 240 -5.09 0.39 9.34
CA CYS A 240 -3.97 1.29 9.08
C CYS A 240 -4.51 2.67 8.65
N ALA A 241 -4.10 3.70 9.37
CA ALA A 241 -4.24 5.08 8.90
C ALA A 241 -2.89 5.56 8.35
N VAL A 242 -2.87 6.22 7.19
CA VAL A 242 -1.66 6.93 6.71
C VAL A 242 -1.38 8.14 7.61
N ALA A 243 -0.12 8.59 7.68
CA ALA A 243 0.26 9.66 8.60
C ALA A 243 -0.47 11.00 8.33
N ASN A 244 -0.84 11.26 7.08
CA ASN A 244 -1.63 12.42 6.65
C ASN A 244 -3.14 12.29 6.90
N ALA A 245 -3.60 11.16 7.48
CA ALA A 245 -5.00 10.92 7.78
C ALA A 245 -5.57 11.90 8.84
N VAL A 246 -6.88 12.13 8.75
CA VAL A 246 -7.59 12.97 9.72
C VAL A 246 -7.45 12.39 11.14
N PRO A 247 -7.38 13.23 12.19
CA PRO A 247 -7.15 12.76 13.57
C PRO A 247 -8.10 11.65 14.03
N GLN A 248 -9.36 11.74 13.64
CA GLN A 248 -10.40 10.76 13.99
C GLN A 248 -10.11 9.38 13.41
N LEU A 249 -9.65 9.29 12.14
CA LEU A 249 -9.30 8.01 11.53
C LEU A 249 -8.04 7.43 12.20
N ARG A 250 -7.03 8.26 12.49
CA ARG A 250 -5.82 7.82 13.21
C ARG A 250 -6.14 7.25 14.60
N GLN A 251 -7.15 7.79 15.29
CA GLN A 251 -7.64 7.26 16.57
C GLN A 251 -8.38 5.92 16.42
N ALA A 252 -9.09 5.71 15.30
CA ALA A 252 -9.78 4.46 15.00
C ALA A 252 -8.83 3.35 14.51
N ALA A 253 -7.67 3.72 13.96
CA ALA A 253 -6.67 2.78 13.45
C ALA A 253 -5.91 2.05 14.57
N GLY A 254 -5.47 0.81 14.28
CA GLY A 254 -4.60 0.05 15.16
C GLY A 254 -3.12 0.44 15.01
N GLN A 255 -2.77 1.09 13.89
CA GLN A 255 -1.44 1.61 13.63
C GLN A 255 -1.49 2.76 12.64
N VAL A 256 -0.51 3.65 12.76
CA VAL A 256 -0.26 4.73 11.81
C VAL A 256 0.95 4.34 10.96
N ILE A 257 0.79 4.38 9.65
CA ILE A 257 1.86 4.10 8.67
C ILE A 257 2.34 5.41 8.03
N PRO A 258 3.45 5.44 7.26
CA PRO A 258 3.91 6.65 6.59
C PRO A 258 2.84 7.31 5.71
N ALA A 259 3.02 8.58 5.39
CA ALA A 259 2.05 9.32 4.57
C ALA A 259 1.95 8.74 3.15
N ASN A 260 0.88 9.11 2.44
CA ASN A 260 0.72 8.80 1.02
C ASN A 260 1.88 9.36 0.16
N THR A 261 2.48 10.49 0.57
CA THR A 261 3.67 11.08 -0.06
C THR A 261 4.96 10.26 0.14
N GLU A 262 4.93 9.28 1.05
CA GLU A 262 6.07 8.44 1.43
C GLU A 262 5.87 6.97 1.04
N ASP A 263 4.87 6.69 0.18
CA ASP A 263 4.50 5.35 -0.26
C ASP A 263 4.09 4.42 0.90
N GLY A 264 3.44 4.98 1.93
CA GLY A 264 3.15 4.27 3.18
C GLY A 264 2.45 2.92 2.98
N VAL A 265 1.43 2.86 2.12
CA VAL A 265 0.70 1.61 1.84
C VAL A 265 1.59 0.57 1.18
N ALA A 266 2.35 0.93 0.15
CA ALA A 266 3.24 0.01 -0.54
C ALA A 266 4.38 -0.50 0.37
N ARG A 267 4.98 0.39 1.17
CA ARG A 267 5.99 0.02 2.18
C ARG A 267 5.42 -0.90 3.24
N PHE A 268 4.20 -0.63 3.71
CA PHE A 268 3.52 -1.51 4.66
C PHE A 268 3.29 -2.89 4.07
N LEU A 269 2.71 -2.97 2.86
CA LEU A 269 2.45 -4.26 2.22
C LEU A 269 3.74 -5.05 2.03
N LEU A 270 4.80 -4.40 1.58
CA LEU A 270 6.12 -5.01 1.43
C LEU A 270 6.66 -5.53 2.77
N ALA A 271 6.55 -4.75 3.84
CA ALA A 271 6.94 -5.15 5.18
C ALA A 271 6.14 -6.35 5.72
N ASP A 272 4.82 -6.34 5.53
CA ASP A 272 3.90 -7.33 6.08
C ASP A 272 3.96 -8.65 5.29
N THR A 273 4.21 -8.57 3.99
CA THR A 273 4.26 -9.74 3.10
C THR A 273 5.67 -10.30 2.92
N ALA A 274 6.73 -9.52 3.09
CA ALA A 274 8.10 -9.99 2.88
C ALA A 274 8.48 -11.21 3.73
N PRO A 275 8.10 -11.32 5.02
CA PRO A 275 8.28 -12.57 5.75
C PRO A 275 7.59 -13.72 5.04
N THR A 276 6.32 -13.59 4.66
CA THR A 276 5.54 -14.64 3.99
C THR A 276 6.05 -14.99 2.58
N LEU A 277 6.58 -14.02 1.85
CA LEU A 277 7.13 -14.21 0.50
C LEU A 277 8.55 -14.80 0.52
N ALA A 278 9.34 -14.47 1.55
CA ALA A 278 10.60 -15.14 1.84
C ALA A 278 10.37 -16.52 2.49
N LEU A 279 9.25 -16.70 3.20
CA LEU A 279 8.81 -17.92 3.85
C LEU A 279 7.75 -18.62 3.00
N GLY A 280 8.18 -19.26 1.91
CA GLY A 280 7.56 -20.52 1.54
C GLY A 280 7.61 -21.44 2.77
N GLU A 281 6.47 -21.61 3.45
CA GLU A 281 6.23 -22.50 4.59
C GLU A 281 7.45 -22.82 5.49
N ARG A 282 7.68 -22.00 6.54
CA ARG A 282 8.73 -22.18 7.56
C ARG A 282 10.14 -22.34 6.97
N ALA A 283 10.97 -21.29 7.06
CA ALA A 283 12.42 -21.46 7.06
C ALA A 283 12.87 -22.14 8.38
N GLY A 284 12.46 -23.39 8.61
CA GLY A 284 12.81 -24.16 9.80
C GLY A 284 12.32 -23.55 11.13
N ASP A 285 13.27 -23.35 12.06
CA ASP A 285 13.03 -23.08 13.49
C ASP A 285 12.85 -21.59 13.86
N PHE A 286 12.92 -20.65 12.92
CA PHE A 286 12.93 -19.20 13.23
C PHE A 286 12.07 -18.37 12.27
N ARG A 287 11.78 -17.12 12.66
CA ARG A 287 10.92 -16.17 11.92
C ARG A 287 11.73 -14.97 11.44
N LEU A 288 11.46 -14.49 10.22
CA LEU A 288 11.91 -13.18 9.76
C LEU A 288 10.86 -12.09 10.06
N ARG A 289 11.32 -10.89 10.40
CA ARG A 289 10.50 -9.68 10.53
C ARG A 289 11.33 -8.43 10.26
N LEU A 290 10.68 -7.27 10.13
CA LEU A 290 11.42 -6.01 10.07
C LEU A 290 11.99 -5.58 11.43
N TYR A 291 13.03 -4.77 11.34
CA TYR A 291 13.62 -4.02 12.44
C TYR A 291 12.61 -3.12 13.14
N ARG A 292 12.77 -3.01 14.45
CA ARG A 292 12.09 -2.07 15.33
C ARG A 292 13.14 -1.31 16.14
N PRO A 293 12.92 -0.04 16.52
CA PRO A 293 13.87 0.71 17.33
C PRO A 293 14.28 0.00 18.64
N GLN A 294 13.38 -0.81 19.21
CA GLN A 294 13.65 -1.60 20.42
C GLN A 294 14.68 -2.73 20.21
N ASP A 295 14.94 -3.14 18.97
CA ASP A 295 15.92 -4.18 18.66
C ASP A 295 17.37 -3.66 18.72
N LEU A 296 17.57 -2.33 18.73
CA LEU A 296 18.86 -1.70 18.50
C LEU A 296 19.99 -2.26 19.38
N GLU A 297 19.80 -2.30 20.70
CA GLU A 297 20.82 -2.81 21.62
C GLU A 297 21.09 -4.30 21.39
N GLY A 298 20.05 -5.09 21.08
CA GLY A 298 20.20 -6.52 20.78
C GLY A 298 20.99 -6.76 19.48
N LEU A 299 20.78 -5.93 18.46
CA LEU A 299 21.52 -6.02 17.19
C LEU A 299 22.97 -5.57 17.32
N ILE A 300 23.24 -4.54 18.12
CA ILE A 300 24.62 -4.10 18.43
C ILE A 300 25.37 -5.22 19.15
N GLN A 301 24.75 -5.85 20.15
CA GLN A 301 25.35 -6.97 20.86
C GLN A 301 25.63 -8.16 19.93
N LEU A 302 24.64 -8.53 19.11
CA LEU A 302 24.77 -9.60 18.12
C LEU A 302 25.88 -9.32 17.11
N PHE A 303 25.99 -8.08 16.63
CA PHE A 303 27.06 -7.66 15.72
C PHE A 303 28.44 -7.82 16.37
N TYR A 304 28.62 -7.30 17.58
CA TYR A 304 29.87 -7.40 18.33
C TYR A 304 30.28 -8.87 18.53
N GLU A 305 29.38 -9.70 19.05
CA GLU A 305 29.64 -11.13 19.29
C GLU A 305 29.96 -11.88 17.99
N THR A 306 29.27 -11.57 16.90
CA THR A 306 29.54 -12.22 15.60
C THR A 306 30.96 -11.89 15.12
N VAL A 307 31.38 -10.62 15.21
CA VAL A 307 32.73 -10.21 14.80
C VAL A 307 33.80 -10.87 15.69
N HIS A 308 33.59 -10.88 17.00
CA HIS A 308 34.56 -11.42 17.96
C HIS A 308 34.64 -12.93 18.05
N GLU A 309 33.62 -13.65 17.57
CA GLU A 309 33.58 -15.11 17.74
C GLU A 309 33.52 -15.88 16.42
N VAL A 310 32.92 -15.31 15.38
CA VAL A 310 32.83 -15.94 14.06
C VAL A 310 33.94 -15.41 13.17
N ASN A 311 34.02 -14.08 13.00
CA ASN A 311 35.00 -13.49 12.08
C ASN A 311 36.45 -13.63 12.59
N LEU A 312 36.66 -13.82 13.89
CA LEU A 312 37.98 -14.16 14.47
C LEU A 312 38.61 -15.42 13.85
N GLY A 313 37.82 -16.30 13.22
CA GLY A 313 38.35 -17.43 12.44
C GLY A 313 39.13 -17.02 11.19
N ASP A 314 38.81 -15.86 10.60
CA ASP A 314 39.45 -15.33 9.40
C ASP A 314 40.38 -14.14 9.68
N TYR A 315 40.15 -13.42 10.77
CA TYR A 315 40.84 -12.18 11.13
C TYR A 315 41.66 -12.34 12.40
N SER A 316 42.75 -11.57 12.53
CA SER A 316 43.53 -11.50 13.76
C SER A 316 42.77 -10.77 14.88
N PRO A 317 43.12 -10.99 16.17
CA PRO A 317 42.52 -10.26 17.27
C PRO A 317 42.59 -8.73 17.11
N ALA A 318 43.71 -8.21 16.60
CA ALA A 318 43.88 -6.78 16.37
C ALA A 318 42.95 -6.24 15.26
N GLU A 319 42.67 -7.03 14.23
CA GLU A 319 41.74 -6.67 13.16
C GLU A 319 40.28 -6.68 13.65
N VAL A 320 39.92 -7.67 14.46
CA VAL A 320 38.59 -7.78 15.09
C VAL A 320 38.36 -6.63 16.09
N ASP A 321 39.33 -6.34 16.94
CA ASP A 321 39.29 -5.20 17.87
C ASP A 321 39.20 -3.88 17.12
N ALA A 322 39.92 -3.72 16.00
CA ALA A 322 39.83 -2.52 15.16
C ALA A 322 38.48 -2.39 14.44
N TRP A 323 37.81 -3.51 14.13
CA TRP A 323 36.48 -3.51 13.51
C TRP A 323 35.42 -3.03 14.50
N VAL A 324 35.34 -3.63 15.69
CA VAL A 324 34.41 -3.20 16.75
C VAL A 324 35.01 -3.52 18.13
N PRO A 325 35.64 -2.56 18.82
CA PRO A 325 36.31 -2.83 20.10
C PRO A 325 35.36 -3.31 21.20
N SER A 326 34.16 -2.74 21.26
CA SER A 326 33.12 -3.09 22.24
C SER A 326 31.74 -2.65 21.76
N PRO A 327 30.63 -3.17 22.32
CA PRO A 327 29.29 -2.68 22.02
C PRO A 327 29.12 -1.16 22.27
N GLU A 328 29.84 -0.60 23.24
CA GLU A 328 29.82 0.83 23.58
C GLU A 328 30.50 1.71 22.52
N SER A 329 31.41 1.14 21.72
CA SER A 329 32.09 1.86 20.64
C SER A 329 31.19 2.17 19.44
N VAL A 330 30.02 1.51 19.34
CA VAL A 330 29.05 1.73 18.27
C VAL A 330 28.24 3.01 18.55
N ASP A 331 28.25 3.93 17.57
CA ASP A 331 27.38 5.11 17.59
C ASP A 331 25.91 4.69 17.42
N ARG A 332 25.20 4.60 18.54
CA ARG A 332 23.79 4.19 18.61
C ARG A 332 22.87 5.09 17.81
N ALA A 333 23.14 6.39 17.79
CA ALA A 333 22.29 7.34 17.06
C ALA A 333 22.43 7.08 15.55
N ALA A 334 23.66 7.05 15.06
CA ALA A 334 23.94 6.79 13.65
C ALA A 334 23.45 5.40 13.21
N TRP A 335 23.63 4.36 14.04
CA TRP A 335 23.14 3.01 13.73
C TRP A 335 21.63 2.92 13.73
N GLY A 336 20.96 3.51 14.72
CA GLY A 336 19.50 3.53 14.80
C GLY A 336 18.89 4.26 13.60
N GLU A 337 19.45 5.40 13.22
CA GLU A 337 19.04 6.15 12.02
C GLU A 337 19.25 5.33 10.74
N SER A 338 20.41 4.70 10.57
CA SER A 338 20.69 3.93 9.34
C SER A 338 19.83 2.66 9.23
N LEU A 339 19.66 1.91 10.32
CA LEU A 339 18.80 0.71 10.34
C LEU A 339 17.32 1.06 10.09
N ALA A 340 16.86 2.23 10.56
CA ALA A 340 15.51 2.73 10.32
C ALA A 340 15.32 3.25 8.88
N ALA A 341 16.36 3.85 8.30
CA ALA A 341 16.35 4.33 6.92
C ALA A 341 16.44 3.20 5.89
N HIS A 342 17.15 2.13 6.23
CA HIS A 342 17.35 0.96 5.37
C HIS A 342 16.20 -0.05 5.51
N TYR A 343 16.07 -0.94 4.54
CA TYR A 343 15.23 -2.10 4.65
C TYR A 343 15.94 -3.17 5.48
N THR A 344 15.72 -3.13 6.80
CA THR A 344 16.38 -4.02 7.75
C THR A 344 15.50 -5.20 8.12
N VAL A 345 15.99 -6.41 7.89
CA VAL A 345 15.36 -7.69 8.20
C VAL A 345 16.07 -8.33 9.38
N VAL A 346 15.28 -8.81 10.35
CA VAL A 346 15.71 -9.46 11.59
C VAL A 346 15.16 -10.89 11.62
N ALA A 347 16.01 -11.86 11.93
CA ALA A 347 15.64 -13.23 12.23
C ALA A 347 15.54 -13.43 13.75
N GLU A 348 14.41 -13.95 14.24
CA GLU A 348 14.18 -14.20 15.67
C GLU A 348 13.56 -15.59 15.92
N ARG A 349 13.82 -16.13 17.12
CA ARG A 349 13.15 -17.33 17.64
C ARG A 349 12.86 -17.16 19.12
N GLU A 350 11.59 -17.26 19.50
CA GLU A 350 11.13 -17.16 20.90
C GLU A 350 11.67 -15.92 21.65
N GLY A 351 11.81 -14.80 20.95
CA GLY A 351 12.34 -13.54 21.50
C GLY A 351 13.86 -13.40 21.44
N GLN A 352 14.61 -14.44 21.03
CA GLN A 352 16.05 -14.35 20.79
C GLN A 352 16.34 -13.89 19.35
N LEU A 353 17.24 -12.91 19.20
CA LEU A 353 17.74 -12.46 17.90
C LEU A 353 18.79 -13.44 17.38
N LEU A 354 18.56 -13.97 16.17
CA LEU A 354 19.43 -14.96 15.54
C LEU A 354 20.30 -14.37 14.43
N GLY A 355 19.89 -13.25 13.84
CA GLY A 355 20.57 -12.63 12.73
C GLY A 355 19.86 -11.37 12.27
N PHE A 356 20.58 -10.50 11.57
CA PHE A 356 19.98 -9.39 10.85
C PHE A 356 20.78 -9.06 9.60
N GLY A 357 20.13 -8.36 8.69
CA GLY A 357 20.79 -7.69 7.60
C GLY A 357 19.93 -6.58 7.03
N ASP A 358 20.54 -5.71 6.27
CA ASP A 358 19.85 -4.55 5.73
C ASP A 358 20.39 -4.12 4.37
N MET A 359 19.52 -3.37 3.68
CA MET A 359 19.78 -2.88 2.35
C MET A 359 19.25 -1.46 2.21
N ASP A 360 20.05 -0.60 1.58
CA ASP A 360 19.62 0.76 1.28
C ASP A 360 18.66 0.81 0.07
N SER A 361 18.16 2.01 -0.23
CA SER A 361 17.23 2.20 -1.36
C SER A 361 17.86 2.00 -2.75
N THR A 362 19.19 1.92 -2.86
CA THR A 362 19.91 1.75 -4.13
C THR A 362 20.13 0.28 -4.48
N GLY A 363 19.89 -0.63 -3.52
CA GLY A 363 20.24 -2.03 -3.65
C GLY A 363 21.63 -2.36 -3.09
N TYR A 364 22.23 -1.48 -2.29
CA TYR A 364 23.46 -1.79 -1.57
C TYR A 364 23.15 -2.56 -0.28
N PHE A 365 23.63 -3.79 -0.22
CA PHE A 365 23.54 -4.70 0.92
C PHE A 365 24.64 -4.32 1.92
N ASP A 366 24.25 -3.66 3.01
CA ASP A 366 25.21 -3.01 3.92
C ASP A 366 25.70 -3.97 5.01
N ARG A 367 24.80 -4.61 5.75
CA ARG A 367 25.17 -5.50 6.86
C ARG A 367 24.48 -6.86 6.74
N LEU A 368 25.18 -7.90 7.17
CA LEU A 368 24.66 -9.25 7.36
C LEU A 368 25.42 -9.94 8.49
N TYR A 369 24.75 -10.18 9.61
CA TYR A 369 25.33 -10.85 10.78
C TYR A 369 24.39 -11.93 11.30
N VAL A 370 24.96 -13.05 11.72
CA VAL A 370 24.24 -14.21 12.25
C VAL A 370 24.89 -14.64 13.56
N HIS A 371 24.07 -14.98 14.54
CA HIS A 371 24.50 -15.41 15.86
C HIS A 371 25.42 -16.64 15.75
N ARG A 372 26.48 -16.68 16.56
CA ARG A 372 27.51 -17.75 16.56
C ARG A 372 26.94 -19.18 16.57
N ASP A 373 25.92 -19.41 17.40
CA ASP A 373 25.30 -20.74 17.57
C ASP A 373 24.37 -21.16 16.42
N PHE A 374 24.09 -20.23 15.50
CA PHE A 374 23.13 -20.39 14.39
C PHE A 374 23.80 -20.31 13.01
N GLN A 375 25.13 -20.31 12.96
CA GLN A 375 25.90 -20.41 11.73
C GLN A 375 25.54 -21.68 10.95
N GLY A 376 25.48 -21.58 9.61
CA GLY A 376 25.16 -22.71 8.73
C GLY A 376 23.73 -23.24 8.80
N ARG A 377 22.82 -22.59 9.55
CA ARG A 377 21.41 -23.03 9.70
C ARG A 377 20.42 -22.31 8.78
N GLY A 378 20.91 -21.68 7.72
CA GLY A 378 20.09 -20.96 6.74
C GLY A 378 19.61 -19.57 7.15
N VAL A 379 19.98 -19.05 8.33
CA VAL A 379 19.58 -17.69 8.78
C VAL A 379 20.04 -16.62 7.78
N ALA A 380 21.33 -16.61 7.43
CA ALA A 380 21.89 -15.67 6.45
C ALA A 380 21.21 -15.80 5.08
N THR A 381 20.97 -17.03 4.63
CA THR A 381 20.31 -17.33 3.36
C THR A 381 18.91 -16.73 3.30
N SER A 382 18.12 -16.89 4.38
CA SER A 382 16.76 -16.37 4.46
C SER A 382 16.73 -14.85 4.50
N ILE A 383 17.64 -14.22 5.26
CA ILE A 383 17.78 -12.76 5.31
C ILE A 383 18.19 -12.22 3.93
N ALA A 384 19.24 -12.78 3.32
CA ALA A 384 19.72 -12.35 2.01
C ALA A 384 18.65 -12.50 0.92
N HIS A 385 17.89 -13.60 0.94
CA HIS A 385 16.78 -13.79 -0.01
C HIS A 385 15.70 -12.70 0.15
N ALA A 386 15.35 -12.33 1.40
CA ALA A 386 14.39 -11.25 1.64
C ALA A 386 14.91 -9.91 1.12
N LEU A 387 16.19 -9.60 1.34
CA LEU A 387 16.81 -8.34 0.91
C LEU A 387 17.00 -8.27 -0.61
N GLU A 388 17.42 -9.35 -1.25
CA GLU A 388 17.51 -9.44 -2.71
C GLU A 388 16.13 -9.34 -3.37
N GLY A 389 15.12 -10.00 -2.79
CA GLY A 389 13.72 -9.87 -3.21
C GLY A 389 13.22 -8.44 -3.07
N PHE A 390 13.63 -7.73 -2.01
CA PHE A 390 13.36 -6.31 -1.82
C PHE A 390 14.02 -5.46 -2.92
N ALA A 391 15.34 -5.60 -3.17
CA ALA A 391 16.02 -4.89 -4.25
C ALA A 391 15.37 -5.15 -5.62
N HIS A 392 15.01 -6.40 -5.90
CA HIS A 392 14.31 -6.75 -7.13
C HIS A 392 12.92 -6.08 -7.20
N GLY A 393 12.16 -6.07 -6.11
CA GLY A 393 10.88 -5.36 -6.00
C GLY A 393 11.00 -3.85 -6.18
N LEU A 394 12.13 -3.26 -5.80
CA LEU A 394 12.46 -1.86 -6.07
C LEU A 394 12.81 -1.59 -7.54
N GLY A 395 12.99 -2.63 -8.35
CA GLY A 395 13.45 -2.53 -9.73
C GLY A 395 14.96 -2.32 -9.85
N ALA A 396 15.73 -2.66 -8.82
CA ALA A 396 17.19 -2.61 -8.90
C ALA A 396 17.67 -3.63 -9.96
N GLN A 397 18.53 -3.19 -10.87
CA GLN A 397 19.16 -4.09 -11.85
C GLN A 397 20.26 -4.94 -11.24
N ARG A 398 20.79 -4.50 -10.10
CA ARG A 398 21.87 -5.17 -9.39
C ARG A 398 21.74 -4.96 -7.89
N VAL A 399 22.22 -5.93 -7.14
CA VAL A 399 22.53 -5.79 -5.71
C VAL A 399 24.04 -5.67 -5.58
N THR A 400 24.53 -4.72 -4.80
CA THR A 400 25.96 -4.58 -4.53
C THR A 400 26.25 -4.84 -3.05
N VAL A 401 27.45 -5.32 -2.74
CA VAL A 401 27.88 -5.58 -1.37
C VAL A 401 29.38 -5.40 -1.23
N HIS A 402 29.82 -4.92 -0.06
CA HIS A 402 31.22 -4.99 0.36
C HIS A 402 31.40 -6.14 1.36
N ALA A 403 31.61 -7.34 0.85
CA ALA A 403 31.68 -8.56 1.66
C ALA A 403 33.02 -8.65 2.40
N SER A 404 32.99 -9.03 3.68
CA SER A 404 34.19 -9.39 4.44
C SER A 404 34.80 -10.70 3.92
N ARG A 405 36.03 -11.03 4.35
CA ARG A 405 36.66 -12.33 4.09
C ARG A 405 35.74 -13.49 4.51
N THR A 406 35.12 -13.36 5.68
CA THR A 406 34.17 -14.35 6.23
C THR A 406 32.89 -14.46 5.39
N ALA A 407 32.34 -13.35 4.91
CA ALA A 407 31.08 -13.35 4.16
C ALA A 407 31.24 -13.64 2.66
N ARG A 408 32.46 -13.47 2.10
CA ARG A 408 32.71 -13.65 0.68
C ARG A 408 32.25 -15.00 0.12
N PRO A 409 32.60 -16.17 0.72
CA PRO A 409 32.16 -17.47 0.19
C PRO A 409 30.64 -17.61 0.17
N PHE A 410 29.94 -17.00 1.11
CA PHE A 410 28.48 -16.98 1.14
C PHE A 410 27.90 -16.23 -0.06
N PHE A 411 28.38 -15.02 -0.35
CA PHE A 411 27.91 -14.24 -1.50
C PHE A 411 28.32 -14.87 -2.84
N GLU A 412 29.53 -15.43 -2.96
CA GLU A 412 29.95 -16.19 -4.15
C GLU A 412 29.02 -17.39 -4.39
N GLY A 413 28.66 -18.13 -3.34
CA GLY A 413 27.71 -19.25 -3.42
C GLY A 413 26.30 -18.85 -3.83
N ARG A 414 25.92 -17.58 -3.66
CA ARG A 414 24.64 -17.00 -4.13
C ARG A 414 24.70 -16.45 -5.56
N GLY A 415 25.87 -16.49 -6.21
CA GLY A 415 26.05 -15.98 -7.57
C GLY A 415 26.52 -14.53 -7.66
N TYR A 416 26.90 -13.90 -6.54
CA TYR A 416 27.55 -12.58 -6.61
C TYR A 416 28.92 -12.72 -7.28
N ARG A 417 29.18 -11.83 -8.24
CA ARG A 417 30.48 -11.72 -8.91
C ARG A 417 31.33 -10.70 -8.20
N MET A 418 32.58 -11.06 -7.94
CA MET A 418 33.57 -10.12 -7.42
C MET A 418 33.94 -9.10 -8.51
N LEU A 419 33.91 -7.83 -8.14
CA LEU A 419 34.40 -6.72 -8.94
C LEU A 419 35.86 -6.42 -8.61
N CYS A 420 36.18 -6.26 -7.33
CA CYS A 420 37.55 -6.09 -6.86
C CYS A 420 37.71 -6.43 -5.37
N ALA A 421 38.94 -6.76 -4.97
CA ALA A 421 39.37 -6.75 -3.59
C ALA A 421 39.91 -5.36 -3.23
N GLN A 422 39.64 -4.90 -2.01
CA GLN A 422 40.06 -3.58 -1.53
C GLN A 422 40.31 -3.63 -0.02
N GLN A 423 40.89 -2.55 0.51
CA GLN A 423 41.17 -2.42 1.95
C GLN A 423 40.51 -1.17 2.50
N VAL A 424 39.98 -1.28 3.71
CA VAL A 424 39.37 -0.17 4.45
C VAL A 424 40.12 0.00 5.77
N GLU A 425 40.54 1.22 6.05
CA GLU A 425 41.17 1.55 7.32
C GLU A 425 40.12 1.69 8.43
N ARG A 426 40.36 1.01 9.55
CA ARG A 426 39.60 1.10 10.80
C ARG A 426 40.58 1.17 11.94
N CYS A 427 40.53 2.25 12.73
CA CYS A 427 41.40 2.45 13.89
C CYS A 427 42.91 2.21 13.61
N GLY A 428 43.40 2.58 12.41
CA GLY A 428 44.79 2.38 11.99
C GLY A 428 45.14 0.97 11.49
N VAL A 429 44.16 0.07 11.38
CA VAL A 429 44.31 -1.29 10.83
C VAL A 429 43.60 -1.38 9.48
N LEU A 430 44.26 -1.96 8.49
CA LEU A 430 43.68 -2.17 7.16
C LEU A 430 42.94 -3.51 7.12
N LEU A 431 41.63 -3.46 6.90
CA LEU A 431 40.77 -4.63 6.77
C LEU A 431 40.47 -4.89 5.30
N GLU A 432 40.72 -6.11 4.83
CA GLU A 432 40.36 -6.52 3.47
C GLU A 432 38.85 -6.80 3.37
N ASN A 433 38.22 -6.27 2.32
CA ASN A 433 36.87 -6.61 1.88
C ASN A 433 36.78 -6.70 0.34
N PHE A 434 35.66 -7.18 -0.16
CA PHE A 434 35.45 -7.48 -1.57
C PHE A 434 34.20 -6.75 -2.06
N ALA A 435 34.36 -5.88 -3.04
CA ALA A 435 33.23 -5.32 -3.77
C ALA A 435 32.67 -6.39 -4.69
N MET A 436 31.39 -6.70 -4.54
CA MET A 436 30.70 -7.74 -5.30
C MET A 436 29.34 -7.25 -5.77
N GLU A 437 28.84 -7.84 -6.87
CA GLU A 437 27.50 -7.56 -7.38
C GLU A 437 26.75 -8.82 -7.80
N LEU A 438 25.44 -8.83 -7.60
CA LEU A 438 24.50 -9.78 -8.16
C LEU A 438 23.65 -9.06 -9.19
N ALA A 439 23.68 -9.53 -10.44
CA ALA A 439 22.74 -9.06 -11.45
C ALA A 439 21.35 -9.64 -11.15
N LEU A 440 20.36 -8.77 -10.99
CA LEU A 440 18.97 -9.17 -10.87
C LEU A 440 18.38 -9.12 -12.28
N GLU A 441 18.23 -10.27 -12.94
CA GLU A 441 17.75 -10.32 -14.33
C GLU A 441 16.45 -9.52 -14.50
N GLY A 442 16.46 -8.57 -15.43
CA GLY A 442 15.23 -8.00 -15.98
C GLY A 442 14.58 -9.08 -16.83
N GLY A 443 13.27 -9.28 -16.67
CA GLY A 443 12.52 -10.28 -17.43
C GLY A 443 12.68 -10.09 -18.94
N GLU A 444 13.68 -10.74 -19.54
CA GLU A 444 13.69 -11.01 -20.96
C GLU A 444 12.84 -12.25 -21.19
N SER A 445 11.70 -12.02 -21.84
CA SER A 445 10.93 -13.03 -22.53
C SER A 445 11.86 -14.05 -23.17
N HIS A 446 11.90 -15.26 -22.61
CA HIS A 446 12.41 -16.43 -23.29
C HIS A 446 11.49 -16.72 -24.48
N GLY A 447 11.75 -16.02 -25.58
CA GLY A 447 11.37 -16.49 -26.90
C GLY A 447 12.05 -17.84 -27.09
N SER A 448 11.24 -18.89 -27.06
CA SER A 448 11.69 -20.23 -27.41
C SER A 448 10.66 -20.85 -28.35
N HIS A 449 11.08 -20.83 -29.62
CA HIS A 449 10.78 -21.71 -30.74
C HIS A 449 9.37 -21.82 -31.31
#